data_AF-A0A1Q3NNM4-F1
#
_entry.id   AF-A0A1Q3NNM4-F1
#
_cell.length_a   1.000
_cell.length_b   1.000
_cell.length_c   1.000
_cell.angle_alpha   90.00
_cell.angle_beta   90.00
_cell.angle_gamma   90.00
#
_symmetry.space_group_name_H-M   'P 1'
#
loop_
_entity.id
_entity.type
_entity.pdbx_description
1 polymer ?
#
loop_
_entity_poly.entity_id
_entity_poly.type
_entity_poly.pdbx_seq_one_letter_code
_entity_poly.pdbx_strand_id
1 'polypeptide(L)'
;MIRLIQWGNYRLAIIAEGNAIVSLDDDVYSLYPEFLNRIDDIVIFDRIKQDDMQQIVDVQLSALARHIEASKNIRLEFADSTKKALATEGYDLAFGARPLKRVIQNRKLNALAKNIIDGSIKQGSEVIVKYDNNKYSFDTKQRVTLW
;
A
#
# COMPACT_ATOMS: atom_id res chain seq x y z
N MET A 1 -25.68 13.84 -14.17
CA MET A 1 -25.83 13.82 -15.66
C MET A 1 -24.52 14.26 -16.28
N ILE A 2 -23.86 13.40 -17.07
CA ILE A 2 -22.58 13.70 -17.72
C ILE A 2 -22.85 14.57 -18.95
N ARG A 3 -22.20 15.74 -19.04
CA ARG A 3 -22.28 16.64 -20.20
C ARG A 3 -20.93 16.72 -20.88
N LEU A 4 -20.90 16.43 -22.17
CA LEU A 4 -19.74 16.64 -23.03
C LEU A 4 -19.78 18.08 -23.57
N ILE A 5 -18.78 18.89 -23.26
CA ILE A 5 -18.64 20.26 -23.76
C ILE A 5 -17.39 20.33 -24.63
N GLN A 6 -17.50 20.93 -25.81
CA GLN A 6 -16.37 21.11 -26.73
C GLN A 6 -15.98 22.60 -26.74
N TRP A 7 -14.72 22.91 -26.44
CA TRP A 7 -14.15 24.25 -26.56
C TRP A 7 -12.85 24.19 -27.37
N GLY A 8 -12.90 24.72 -28.60
CA GLY A 8 -11.81 24.57 -29.56
C GLY A 8 -11.53 23.10 -29.89
N ASN A 9 -10.26 22.69 -29.79
CA ASN A 9 -9.81 21.31 -30.01
C ASN A 9 -9.97 20.41 -28.77
N TYR A 10 -10.49 20.92 -27.66
CA TYR A 10 -10.62 20.17 -26.41
C TYR A 10 -12.08 19.75 -26.19
N ARG A 11 -12.27 18.47 -25.85
CA ARG A 11 -13.55 17.95 -25.33
C ARG A 11 -13.39 17.76 -23.83
N LEU A 12 -14.34 18.30 -23.06
CA LEU A 12 -14.40 18.20 -21.60
C LEU A 12 -15.64 17.40 -21.22
N ALA A 13 -15.46 16.28 -20.52
CA ALA A 13 -16.54 15.51 -19.92
C ALA A 13 -16.74 16.05 -18.51
N ILE A 14 -17.83 16.79 -18.33
CA ILE A 14 -18.17 17.43 -17.06
C ILE A 14 -19.26 16.60 -16.40
N ILE A 15 -18.96 16.10 -15.21
CA ILE A 15 -19.96 15.55 -14.30
C ILE A 15 -20.54 16.72 -13.52
N ALA A 16 -21.81 17.07 -13.78
CA ALA A 16 -22.50 18.07 -12.99
C ALA A 16 -23.10 17.40 -11.75
N GLU A 17 -22.33 17.36 -10.67
CA GLU A 17 -22.84 17.09 -9.32
C GLU A 17 -22.43 18.24 -8.39
N GLY A 18 -23.40 19.06 -7.99
CA GLY A 18 -23.13 20.30 -7.25
C GLY A 18 -22.38 21.36 -8.06
N ASN A 19 -21.52 22.14 -7.39
CA ASN A 19 -20.76 23.27 -7.98
C ASN A 19 -19.37 22.90 -8.52
N ALA A 20 -19.00 21.61 -8.55
CA ALA A 20 -17.66 21.19 -8.97
C ALA A 20 -17.68 20.67 -10.42
N ILE A 21 -16.80 21.23 -11.25
CA ILE A 21 -16.50 20.71 -12.59
C ILE A 21 -15.26 19.84 -12.46
N VAL A 22 -15.37 18.54 -12.75
CA VAL A 22 -14.21 17.64 -12.80
C VAL A 22 -13.90 17.30 -14.25
N SER A 23 -12.64 17.49 -14.65
CA SER A 23 -12.14 17.11 -15.97
C SER A 23 -11.72 15.63 -15.95
N LEU A 24 -12.22 14.83 -16.88
CA LEU A 24 -11.76 13.46 -17.09
C LEU A 24 -10.52 13.46 -18.01
N ASP A 25 -9.66 12.46 -17.85
CA ASP A 25 -8.48 12.24 -18.70
C ASP A 25 -8.87 11.84 -20.14
N ASP A 26 -7.97 12.10 -21.10
CA ASP A 26 -8.17 11.86 -22.54
C ASP A 26 -8.62 10.42 -22.87
N ASP A 27 -8.16 9.43 -22.08
CA ASP A 27 -8.50 8.02 -22.27
C ASP A 27 -10.00 7.75 -22.06
N VAL A 28 -10.67 8.50 -21.19
CA VAL A 28 -12.10 8.34 -20.91
C VAL A 28 -12.95 8.79 -22.11
N TYR A 29 -12.45 9.73 -22.92
CA TYR A 29 -13.13 10.17 -24.15
C TYR A 29 -13.04 9.16 -25.29
N SER A 30 -12.14 8.18 -25.20
CA SER A 30 -12.08 7.08 -26.17
C SER A 30 -13.25 6.11 -26.04
N LEU A 31 -14.00 6.16 -24.92
CA LEU A 31 -15.17 5.34 -24.68
C LEU A 31 -16.39 5.87 -25.45
N TYR A 32 -17.18 4.94 -26.00
CA TYR A 32 -18.38 5.29 -26.76
C TYR A 32 -19.40 6.05 -25.88
N PRO A 33 -20.03 7.14 -26.39
CA PRO A 33 -21.02 7.90 -25.63
C PRO A 33 -22.19 7.08 -25.09
N GLU A 34 -22.60 6.03 -25.82
CA GLU A 34 -23.66 5.10 -25.41
C GLU A 34 -23.27 4.30 -24.15
N PHE A 35 -21.98 4.03 -23.97
CA PHE A 35 -21.46 3.32 -22.79
C PHE A 35 -21.42 4.24 -21.58
N LEU A 36 -20.96 5.48 -21.74
CA LEU A 36 -20.94 6.47 -20.65
C LEU A 36 -22.34 6.76 -20.10
N ASN A 37 -23.35 6.75 -20.96
CA ASN A 37 -24.75 6.92 -20.58
C ASN A 37 -25.35 5.70 -19.85
N ARG A 38 -24.61 4.60 -19.70
CA ARG A 38 -25.01 3.39 -18.94
C ARG A 38 -24.25 3.22 -17.62
N ILE A 39 -23.36 4.14 -17.30
CA ILE A 39 -22.70 4.19 -16.00
C ILE A 39 -23.56 5.06 -15.09
N ASP A 40 -24.02 4.48 -13.99
CA ASP A 40 -24.83 5.20 -13.01
C ASP A 40 -23.98 6.28 -12.30
N ASP A 41 -22.78 5.91 -11.84
CA ASP A 41 -21.85 6.79 -11.12
C ASP A 41 -20.39 6.57 -11.53
N ILE A 42 -19.60 7.64 -11.52
CA ILE A 42 -18.15 7.62 -11.74
C ILE A 42 -17.44 8.05 -10.46
N VAL A 43 -16.62 7.16 -9.90
CA VAL A 43 -15.81 7.46 -8.71
C VAL A 43 -14.39 7.83 -9.14
N ILE A 44 -13.96 9.04 -8.80
CA ILE A 44 -12.62 9.55 -9.11
C ILE A 44 -11.75 9.37 -7.88
N PHE A 45 -10.60 8.71 -8.06
CA PHE A 45 -9.62 8.49 -7.00
C PHE A 45 -8.44 9.42 -7.18
N ASP A 46 -8.11 10.16 -6.13
CA ASP A 46 -6.89 10.96 -6.10
C ASP A 46 -5.64 10.07 -6.12
N ARG A 47 -4.54 10.61 -6.66
CA ARG A 47 -3.24 9.95 -6.58
C ARG A 47 -2.81 9.86 -5.11
N ILE A 48 -2.27 8.69 -4.76
CA ILE A 48 -1.71 8.44 -3.43
C ILE A 48 -0.56 9.40 -3.18
N LYS A 49 -0.67 10.22 -2.13
CA LYS A 49 0.42 11.09 -1.69
C LYS A 49 1.43 10.27 -0.90
N GLN A 50 2.64 10.82 -0.76
CA GLN A 50 3.69 10.16 0.01
C GLN A 50 3.29 9.94 1.48
N ASP A 51 2.53 10.85 2.06
CA ASP A 51 2.05 10.73 3.45
C ASP A 51 1.03 9.59 3.61
N ASP A 52 0.14 9.42 2.61
CA ASP A 52 -0.81 8.31 2.57
C ASP A 52 -0.10 6.95 2.46
N MET A 53 1.08 6.93 1.82
CA MET A 53 1.87 5.71 1.70
C MET A 53 2.27 5.14 3.06
N GLN A 54 2.64 5.98 4.03
CA GLN A 54 3.02 5.50 5.36
C GLN A 54 1.85 4.79 6.04
N GLN A 55 0.63 5.32 5.91
CA GLN A 55 -0.57 4.67 6.45
C GLN A 55 -0.85 3.33 5.77
N ILE A 56 -0.69 3.27 4.44
CA ILE A 56 -0.86 2.02 3.69
C ILE A 56 0.17 0.97 4.16
N VAL A 57 1.43 1.37 4.34
CA VAL A 57 2.48 0.50 4.89
C VAL A 57 2.10 -0.03 6.27
N ASP A 58 1.61 0.84 7.16
CA ASP A 58 1.20 0.45 8.51
C ASP A 58 0.07 -0.58 8.50
N VAL A 59 -0.94 -0.41 7.65
CA VAL A 59 -2.03 -1.38 7.51
C VAL A 59 -1.50 -2.73 7.02
N GLN A 60 -0.63 -2.74 6.01
CA GLN A 60 -0.05 -3.97 5.45
C GLN A 60 0.84 -4.70 6.47
N LEU A 61 1.71 -3.97 7.17
CA LEU A 61 2.58 -4.53 8.21
C LEU A 61 1.79 -5.06 9.40
N SER A 62 0.72 -4.37 9.80
CA SER A 62 -0.16 -4.82 10.89
C SER A 62 -0.94 -6.08 10.51
N ALA A 63 -1.38 -6.21 9.25
CA ALA A 63 -1.99 -7.44 8.76
C ALA A 63 -0.99 -8.60 8.76
N LEU A 64 0.26 -8.31 8.36
CA LEU A 64 1.34 -9.30 8.36
C LEU A 64 1.70 -9.77 9.77
N ALA A 65 1.89 -8.84 10.71
CA ALA A 65 2.20 -9.16 12.10
C ALA A 65 1.14 -10.09 12.70
N ARG A 66 -0.14 -9.77 12.50
CA ARG A 66 -1.26 -10.61 12.96
C ARG A 66 -1.24 -12.01 12.34
N HIS A 67 -0.95 -12.13 11.05
CA HIS A 67 -0.87 -13.42 10.38
C HIS A 67 0.26 -14.30 10.95
N ILE A 68 1.43 -13.72 11.22
CA ILE A 68 2.58 -14.44 11.75
C ILE A 68 2.38 -14.79 13.23
N GLU A 69 1.79 -13.90 14.03
CA GLU A 69 1.43 -14.19 15.42
C GLU A 69 0.46 -15.36 15.49
N ALA A 70 -0.60 -15.37 14.66
CA ALA A 70 -1.57 -16.45 14.64
C ALA A 70 -0.99 -17.81 14.16
N SER A 71 -0.07 -17.79 13.19
CA SER A 71 0.44 -19.03 12.57
C SER A 71 1.70 -19.60 13.22
N LYS A 72 2.52 -18.76 13.86
CA LYS A 72 3.83 -19.12 14.41
C LYS A 72 4.03 -18.69 15.87
N ASN A 73 3.05 -18.01 16.48
CA ASN A 73 3.17 -17.43 17.83
C ASN A 73 4.45 -16.58 17.97
N ILE A 74 4.75 -15.78 16.95
CA ILE A 74 5.86 -14.82 16.93
C ILE A 74 5.23 -13.43 16.86
N ARG A 75 5.56 -12.57 17.82
CA ARG A 75 5.11 -11.18 17.81
C ARG A 75 6.09 -10.35 17.00
N LEU A 76 5.57 -9.65 15.98
CA LEU A 76 6.36 -8.78 15.12
C LEU A 76 6.02 -7.32 15.38
N GLU A 77 7.05 -6.53 15.59
CA GLU A 77 6.95 -5.08 15.66
C GLU A 77 7.89 -4.46 14.63
N PHE A 78 7.47 -3.34 14.03
CA PHE A 78 8.24 -2.67 12.98
C PHE A 78 8.61 -1.28 13.46
N ALA A 79 9.92 -0.98 13.49
CA ALA A 79 10.40 0.36 13.82
C ALA A 79 10.01 1.37 12.73
N ASP A 80 9.94 2.65 13.09
CA ASP A 80 9.62 3.72 12.14
C ASP A 80 10.60 3.80 10.97
N SER A 81 11.87 3.47 11.20
CA SER A 81 12.88 3.38 10.14
C SER A 81 12.47 2.38 9.05
N THR A 82 11.90 1.25 9.46
CA THR A 82 11.41 0.19 8.58
C THR A 82 10.20 0.65 7.77
N LYS A 83 9.23 1.28 8.45
CA LYS A 83 8.02 1.81 7.81
C LYS A 83 8.37 2.85 6.74
N LYS A 84 9.26 3.79 7.07
CA LYS A 84 9.75 4.83 6.15
C LYS A 84 10.47 4.22 4.95
N ALA A 85 11.37 3.27 5.17
CA ALA A 85 12.08 2.59 4.10
C ALA A 85 11.13 1.87 3.14
N LEU A 86 10.12 1.18 3.67
CA LEU A 86 9.10 0.51 2.87
C LEU A 86 8.21 1.48 2.11
N ALA A 87 7.85 2.62 2.71
CA ALA A 87 7.09 3.65 2.02
C ALA A 87 7.87 4.22 0.83
N THR A 88 9.18 4.45 0.98
CA THR A 88 10.04 4.91 -0.11
C THR A 88 10.28 3.83 -1.17
N GLU A 89 10.59 2.58 -0.76
CA GLU A 89 10.83 1.47 -1.70
C GLU A 89 9.55 1.03 -2.44
N GLY A 90 8.38 1.19 -1.83
CA GLY A 90 7.09 0.76 -2.35
C GLY A 90 6.28 1.83 -3.07
N TYR A 91 6.78 3.07 -3.12
CA TYR A 91 6.13 4.19 -3.81
C TYR A 91 6.65 4.34 -5.24
N ASP A 92 5.71 4.37 -6.17
CA ASP A 92 5.96 4.69 -7.57
C ASP A 92 4.98 5.78 -8.02
N LEU A 93 5.47 6.83 -8.69
CA LEU A 93 4.64 7.96 -9.13
C LEU A 93 3.61 7.56 -10.21
N ALA A 94 3.91 6.54 -11.02
CA ALA A 94 3.04 6.04 -12.09
C ALA A 94 2.10 4.93 -11.58
N PHE A 95 2.55 4.12 -10.62
CA PHE A 95 1.80 2.94 -10.15
C PHE A 95 1.25 3.04 -8.72
N GLY A 96 1.48 4.15 -8.02
CA GLY A 96 1.06 4.37 -6.64
C GLY A 96 1.65 3.32 -5.69
N ALA A 97 0.80 2.75 -4.82
CA ALA A 97 1.19 1.71 -3.84
C ALA A 97 1.18 0.28 -4.41
N ARG A 98 0.85 0.08 -5.69
CA ARG A 98 0.79 -1.27 -6.28
C ARG A 98 2.09 -2.08 -6.10
N PRO A 99 3.30 -1.50 -6.20
CA PRO A 99 4.54 -2.22 -5.96
C PRO A 99 4.75 -2.67 -4.51
N LEU A 100 4.13 -1.99 -3.54
CA LEU A 100 4.38 -2.19 -2.11
C LEU A 100 4.18 -3.63 -1.65
N LYS A 101 3.09 -4.27 -2.07
CA LYS A 101 2.80 -5.68 -1.71
C LYS A 101 3.95 -6.60 -2.12
N ARG A 102 4.51 -6.39 -3.32
CA ARG A 102 5.64 -7.16 -3.84
C ARG A 102 6.94 -6.87 -3.09
N VAL A 103 7.17 -5.61 -2.71
CA VAL A 103 8.36 -5.20 -1.93
C VAL A 103 8.37 -5.87 -0.55
N ILE A 104 7.23 -5.84 0.16
CA ILE A 104 7.05 -6.48 1.47
C ILE A 104 7.27 -8.00 1.34
N GLN A 105 6.67 -8.65 0.34
CA GLN A 105 6.78 -10.10 0.11
C GLN A 105 8.18 -10.56 -0.30
N ASN A 106 8.80 -9.95 -1.31
CA ASN A 106 10.00 -10.53 -1.92
C ASN A 106 11.30 -10.23 -1.17
N ARG A 107 11.45 -9.02 -0.62
CA ARG A 107 12.72 -8.64 0.00
C ARG A 107 12.74 -8.85 1.50
N LYS A 108 11.61 -8.65 2.18
CA LYS A 108 11.61 -8.53 3.66
C LYS A 108 11.06 -9.78 4.35
N LEU A 109 9.98 -10.33 3.81
CA LEU A 109 9.42 -11.60 4.29
C LEU A 109 10.40 -12.77 4.10
N ASN A 110 11.15 -12.80 3.00
CA ASN A 110 12.13 -13.87 2.76
C ASN A 110 13.25 -13.89 3.81
N ALA A 111 13.75 -12.73 4.24
CA ALA A 111 14.78 -12.66 5.28
C ALA A 111 14.24 -13.08 6.66
N LEU A 112 13.00 -12.67 6.99
CA LEU A 112 12.34 -13.11 8.22
C LEU A 112 12.05 -14.62 8.20
N ALA A 113 11.48 -15.12 7.11
CA ALA A 113 11.15 -16.55 6.94
C ALA A 113 12.40 -17.42 7.06
N LYS A 114 13.51 -16.99 6.45
CA LYS A 114 14.79 -17.67 6.59
C LYS A 114 15.22 -17.75 8.07
N ASN A 115 15.21 -16.63 8.80
CA ASN A 115 15.56 -16.64 10.22
C ASN A 115 14.65 -17.55 11.08
N ILE A 116 13.36 -17.66 10.73
CA ILE A 116 12.44 -18.60 11.39
C ILE A 116 12.79 -20.06 11.08
N ILE A 117 13.08 -20.37 9.80
CA ILE A 117 13.41 -21.73 9.35
C ILE A 117 14.76 -22.19 9.93
N ASP A 118 15.74 -21.28 9.96
CA ASP A 118 17.10 -21.52 10.42
C ASP A 118 17.17 -21.62 11.97
N GLY A 119 16.04 -21.36 12.66
CA GLY A 119 15.89 -21.49 14.11
C GLY A 119 16.45 -20.32 14.93
N SER A 120 16.88 -19.23 14.28
CA SER A 120 17.36 -18.02 14.97
C SER A 120 16.20 -17.25 15.62
N ILE A 121 15.01 -17.29 15.00
CA ILE A 121 13.77 -16.78 15.59
C ILE A 121 12.90 -17.96 16.00
N LYS A 122 12.71 -18.13 17.32
CA LYS A 122 11.92 -19.22 17.88
C LYS A 122 10.47 -18.82 18.08
N GLN A 123 9.60 -19.82 18.13
CA GLN A 123 8.22 -19.65 18.57
C GLN A 123 8.17 -19.02 19.98
N GLY A 124 7.23 -18.11 20.20
CA GLY A 124 7.11 -17.34 21.44
C GLY A 124 8.05 -16.13 21.51
N SER A 125 8.83 -15.84 20.47
CA SER A 125 9.71 -14.66 20.46
C SER A 125 8.95 -13.39 20.07
N GLU A 126 9.46 -12.25 20.54
CA GLU A 126 9.11 -10.93 20.06
C GLU A 126 10.27 -10.40 19.21
N VAL A 127 9.96 -9.98 17.98
CA VAL A 127 10.95 -9.58 16.99
C VAL A 127 10.66 -8.15 16.55
N ILE A 128 11.64 -7.27 16.74
CA ILE A 128 11.59 -5.90 16.25
C ILE A 128 12.39 -5.81 14.95
N VAL A 129 11.70 -5.47 13.87
CA VAL A 129 12.30 -5.27 12.55
C VAL A 129 12.76 -3.82 12.42
N LYS A 130 14.06 -3.64 12.22
CA LYS A 130 14.70 -2.33 12.02
C LYS A 130 15.27 -2.23 10.61
N TYR A 131 15.47 -1.00 10.16
CA TYR A 131 16.12 -0.71 8.89
C TYR A 131 17.23 0.31 9.13
N ASP A 132 18.46 -0.08 8.80
CA ASP A 132 19.64 0.77 8.92
C ASP A 132 20.68 0.34 7.88
N ASN A 133 21.52 1.26 7.41
CA ASN A 133 22.60 0.99 6.45
C ASN A 133 22.14 0.17 5.22
N ASN A 134 20.98 0.51 4.66
CA ASN A 134 20.32 -0.20 3.55
C ASN A 134 20.02 -1.68 3.80
N LYS A 135 19.97 -2.11 5.06
CA LYS A 135 19.73 -3.51 5.46
C LYS A 135 18.66 -3.60 6.53
N TYR A 136 17.95 -4.73 6.52
CA TYR A 136 16.96 -5.05 7.53
C TYR A 136 17.63 -5.90 8.60
N SER A 137 17.42 -5.52 9.86
CA SER A 137 17.92 -6.26 11.01
C SER A 137 16.76 -6.68 11.91
N PHE A 138 16.96 -7.79 12.62
CA PHE A 138 15.94 -8.43 13.45
C PHE A 138 16.47 -8.51 14.88
N ASP A 139 15.87 -7.74 15.77
CA ASP A 139 16.17 -7.75 17.20
C ASP A 139 15.18 -8.68 17.89
N THR A 140 15.66 -9.80 18.43
CA THR A 140 14.80 -10.88 18.94
C THR A 140 14.90 -10.97 20.45
N LYS A 141 13.76 -10.92 21.13
CA LYS A 141 13.64 -11.11 22.57
C LYS A 141 12.77 -12.34 22.85
N GLN A 142 13.18 -13.16 23.81
CA GLN A 142 12.35 -14.26 24.30
C GLN A 142 11.26 -13.69 25.20
N ARG A 143 10.00 -14.05 24.92
CA ARG A 143 8.89 -13.68 25.79
C ARG A 143 8.96 -14.58 27.01
N VAL A 144 9.34 -14.00 28.16
CA VAL A 144 9.28 -14.73 29.44
C VAL A 144 7.81 -14.82 29.82
N THR A 145 7.21 -15.99 29.68
CA THR A 145 5.90 -16.27 30.25
C THR A 145 6.07 -16.34 31.77
N LEU A 146 5.72 -15.26 32.46
CA LEU A 146 5.55 -15.28 33.91
C LEU A 146 4.23 -16.01 34.19
N TRP A 147 4.34 -17.12 34.94
CA TRP A 147 3.20 -17.92 35.40
C TRP A 147 2.63 -17.33 36.68
#